data_AF-A0A932W4U6-F1
#
_entry.id   AF-A0A932W4U6-F1
#
_cell.length_a   1.000
_cell.length_b   1.000
_cell.length_c   1.000
_cell.angle_alpha   90.00
_cell.angle_beta   90.00
_cell.angle_gamma   90.00
#
_symmetry.space_group_name_H-M   'P 1'
#
loop_
_entity.id
_entity.type
_entity.pdbx_description
1 polymer ?
#
loop_
_entity_poly.entity_id
_entity_poly.type
_entity_poly.pdbx_seq_one_letter_code
_entity_poly.pdbx_strand_id
1 'polypeptide(L)'
;MGVRIKRAAHTARPAARKSGPKRAFLQRWGGTIFVLLLMALVAHVLFGEHGFLAMRRAQKEVDKLRQEIAQLSDENKKLSGEIQALKTDPQLIERIARDEMGLARQGELIFKLPQKKSTDK
;
A
#
# COMPACT_ATOMS: atom_id res chain seq x y z
N MET A 1 -30.77 -67.96 -80.91
CA MET A 1 -29.68 -66.99 -81.17
C MET A 1 -30.26 -65.61 -80.90
N GLY A 2 -29.95 -64.94 -79.79
CA GLY A 2 -28.68 -64.24 -79.56
C GLY A 2 -28.91 -62.76 -79.93
N VAL A 3 -28.58 -61.73 -79.17
CA VAL A 3 -27.79 -61.56 -77.95
C VAL A 3 -28.34 -60.31 -77.25
N ARG A 4 -28.40 -60.34 -75.91
CA ARG A 4 -28.77 -59.20 -75.06
C ARG A 4 -27.75 -58.07 -75.24
N ILE A 5 -28.23 -56.84 -75.42
CA ILE A 5 -27.40 -55.66 -75.16
C ILE A 5 -28.17 -54.72 -74.24
N LYS A 6 -27.91 -54.88 -72.94
CA LYS A 6 -28.19 -53.88 -71.92
C LYS A 6 -27.24 -52.70 -72.17
N ARG A 7 -27.75 -51.49 -72.37
CA ARG A 7 -26.94 -50.27 -72.21
C ARG A 7 -27.53 -49.43 -71.09
N ALA A 8 -26.61 -49.08 -70.19
CA ALA A 8 -26.85 -48.69 -68.84
C ALA A 8 -27.45 -47.28 -68.75
N ALA A 9 -28.33 -47.11 -67.77
CA ALA A 9 -28.75 -45.83 -67.27
C ALA A 9 -27.50 -45.02 -66.86
N HIS A 10 -27.21 -43.95 -67.60
CA HIS A 10 -26.29 -42.92 -67.13
C HIS A 10 -27.01 -42.11 -66.05
N THR A 11 -26.92 -42.62 -64.83
CA THR A 11 -27.30 -41.91 -63.60
C THR A 11 -26.44 -40.67 -63.48
N ALA A 12 -27.00 -39.50 -63.77
CA ALA A 12 -26.43 -38.24 -63.34
C ALA A 12 -26.40 -38.24 -61.81
N ARG A 13 -25.20 -38.30 -61.24
CA ARG A 13 -24.96 -38.24 -59.81
C ARG A 13 -24.52 -36.81 -59.48
N PRO A 14 -25.37 -35.96 -58.89
CA PRO A 14 -24.89 -34.67 -58.41
C PRO A 14 -23.95 -34.92 -57.22
N ALA A 15 -22.68 -34.58 -57.38
CA ALA A 15 -21.72 -34.57 -56.28
C ALA A 15 -22.14 -33.46 -55.29
N ALA A 16 -22.79 -33.88 -54.21
CA ALA A 16 -23.16 -32.98 -53.11
C ALA A 16 -21.88 -32.39 -52.48
N ARG A 17 -21.61 -31.11 -52.78
CA ARG A 17 -20.57 -30.33 -52.11
C ARG A 17 -21.01 -30.03 -50.69
N LYS A 18 -20.65 -30.90 -49.74
CA LYS A 18 -20.82 -30.64 -48.30
C LYS A 18 -19.82 -29.58 -47.84
N SER A 19 -20.14 -28.30 -48.03
CA SER A 19 -19.52 -27.24 -47.24
C SER A 19 -20.11 -27.30 -45.83
N GLY A 20 -19.45 -28.05 -44.94
CA GLY A 20 -19.79 -28.07 -43.51
C GLY A 20 -19.74 -26.65 -42.91
N PRO A 21 -20.46 -26.40 -41.80
CA PRO A 21 -20.70 -25.06 -41.29
C PRO A 21 -19.46 -24.50 -40.59
N LYS A 22 -18.44 -24.13 -41.36
CA LYS A 22 -17.20 -23.50 -40.85
C LYS A 22 -17.51 -22.18 -40.10
N ARG A 23 -18.62 -21.52 -40.45
CA ARG A 23 -19.08 -20.27 -39.84
C ARG A 23 -19.72 -20.48 -38.46
N ALA A 24 -20.47 -21.57 -38.25
CA ALA A 24 -21.12 -21.85 -36.97
C ALA A 24 -20.10 -22.27 -35.88
N PHE A 25 -19.02 -22.94 -36.29
CA PHE A 25 -17.91 -23.28 -35.40
C PHE A 25 -17.12 -22.03 -35.00
N LEU A 26 -16.73 -21.17 -35.95
CA LEU A 26 -16.04 -19.91 -35.64
C LEU A 26 -16.90 -18.96 -34.78
N GLN A 27 -18.22 -18.89 -35.01
CA GLN A 27 -19.12 -18.05 -34.22
C GLN A 27 -19.27 -18.53 -32.76
N ARG A 28 -19.32 -19.84 -32.50
CA ARG A 28 -19.37 -20.38 -31.13
C ARG A 28 -18.08 -20.13 -30.35
N TRP A 29 -16.94 -20.14 -31.04
CA TRP A 29 -15.64 -19.97 -30.40
C TRP A 29 -15.32 -18.50 -30.11
N GLY A 30 -15.81 -17.58 -30.94
CA GLY A 30 -15.70 -16.14 -30.70
C GLY A 30 -16.37 -15.69 -29.39
N GLY A 31 -17.57 -16.21 -29.09
CA GLY A 31 -18.26 -15.92 -27.83
C GLY A 31 -17.51 -16.43 -26.60
N THR A 32 -16.98 -17.65 -26.65
CA THR A 32 -16.17 -18.21 -25.55
C THR A 32 -14.86 -17.46 -25.33
N ILE A 33 -14.20 -17.03 -26.41
CA ILE A 33 -12.98 -16.21 -26.31
C ILE A 33 -13.30 -14.86 -25.69
N PHE A 34 -14.41 -14.23 -26.09
CA PHE A 34 -14.84 -12.95 -25.53
C PHE A 34 -15.15 -13.05 -24.05
N VAL A 35 -15.87 -14.09 -23.61
CA VAL A 35 -16.17 -14.33 -22.19
C VAL A 35 -14.90 -14.60 -21.39
N LEU A 36 -13.96 -15.40 -21.91
CA LEU A 36 -12.67 -15.64 -21.26
C LEU A 36 -11.86 -14.35 -21.11
N LEU A 37 -11.85 -13.50 -22.13
CA LEU A 37 -11.14 -12.24 -22.12
C LEU A 37 -11.77 -11.26 -21.12
N LEU A 38 -13.11 -11.21 -21.06
CA LEU A 38 -13.84 -10.45 -20.04
C LEU A 38 -13.50 -10.94 -18.62
N MET A 39 -13.50 -12.26 -18.42
CA MET A 39 -13.22 -12.86 -17.13
C MET A 39 -11.77 -12.62 -16.70
N ALA A 40 -10.82 -12.67 -17.65
CA ALA A 40 -9.42 -12.33 -17.41
C ALA A 40 -9.25 -10.84 -17.08
N LEU A 41 -10.02 -9.94 -17.71
CA LEU A 41 -10.00 -8.52 -17.40
C LEU A 41 -10.58 -8.24 -16.01
N VAL A 42 -11.70 -8.86 -15.65
CA VAL A 42 -12.28 -8.77 -14.31
C VAL A 42 -11.31 -9.32 -13.26
N ALA A 43 -10.70 -10.48 -13.53
CA ALA A 43 -9.66 -11.01 -12.68
C ALA A 43 -8.47 -10.04 -12.58
N HIS A 44 -8.01 -9.45 -13.68
CA HIS A 44 -6.93 -8.47 -13.64
C HIS A 44 -7.29 -7.19 -12.87
N VAL A 45 -8.54 -6.75 -12.88
CA VAL A 45 -8.98 -5.62 -12.05
C VAL A 45 -9.06 -6.01 -10.56
N LEU A 46 -9.48 -7.25 -10.27
CA LEU A 46 -9.58 -7.77 -8.90
C LEU A 46 -8.24 -8.21 -8.30
N PHE A 47 -7.29 -8.65 -9.14
CA PHE A 47 -5.96 -9.18 -8.77
C PHE A 47 -4.79 -8.28 -9.19
N GLY A 48 -5.03 -7.22 -9.98
CA GLY A 48 -4.00 -6.26 -10.43
C GLY A 48 -3.55 -5.34 -9.30
N GLU A 49 -2.64 -4.42 -9.60
CA GLU A 49 -1.87 -3.60 -8.63
C GLU A 49 -2.68 -2.86 -7.55
N HIS A 50 -4.01 -2.74 -7.69
CA HIS A 50 -4.92 -2.14 -6.71
C HIS A 50 -5.92 -3.12 -6.07
N GLY A 51 -5.84 -4.41 -6.41
CA GLY A 51 -6.79 -5.45 -6.03
C GLY A 51 -6.56 -5.98 -4.62
N PHE A 52 -7.53 -5.73 -3.73
CA PHE A 52 -7.82 -6.28 -2.38
C PHE A 52 -6.66 -6.62 -1.41
N LEU A 53 -5.61 -7.33 -1.84
CA LEU A 53 -4.41 -7.61 -1.07
C LEU A 53 -3.58 -6.35 -0.75
N ALA A 54 -3.41 -5.45 -1.72
CA ALA A 54 -2.68 -4.19 -1.50
C ALA A 54 -3.42 -3.31 -0.49
N MET A 55 -4.75 -3.20 -0.64
CA MET A 55 -5.61 -2.50 0.31
C MET A 55 -5.53 -3.11 1.71
N ARG A 56 -5.51 -4.44 1.85
CA ARG A 56 -5.37 -5.09 3.16
C ARG A 56 -4.01 -4.86 3.83
N ARG A 57 -2.92 -4.80 3.06
CA ARG A 57 -1.60 -4.49 3.62
C ARG A 57 -1.51 -3.04 4.07
N ALA A 58 -1.96 -2.11 3.23
CA ALA A 58 -2.03 -0.68 3.56
C ALA A 58 -2.93 -0.42 4.77
N GLN A 59 -4.08 -1.10 4.87
CA GLN A 59 -4.99 -0.97 6.01
C GLN A 59 -4.33 -1.43 7.32
N LYS A 60 -3.63 -2.58 7.30
CA LYS A 60 -2.90 -3.09 8.47
C LYS A 60 -1.77 -2.16 8.91
N GLU A 61 -1.09 -1.53 7.97
CA GLU A 61 -0.02 -0.59 8.24
C GLU A 61 -0.57 0.71 8.84
N VAL A 62 -1.67 1.23 8.28
CA VAL A 62 -2.41 2.36 8.86
C VAL A 62 -2.87 2.07 10.28
N ASP A 63 -3.40 0.87 10.55
CA ASP A 63 -3.88 0.49 11.88
C ASP A 63 -2.72 0.38 12.89
N LYS A 64 -1.58 -0.18 12.48
CA LYS A 64 -0.36 -0.22 13.31
C LYS A 64 0.15 1.18 13.65
N LEU A 65 0.30 2.04 12.65
CA LEU A 65 0.78 3.42 12.86
C LEU A 65 -0.18 4.20 13.77
N ARG A 66 -1.49 3.99 13.64
CA ARG A 66 -2.49 4.61 14.54
C ARG A 66 -2.33 4.15 15.99
N GLN A 67 -2.06 2.86 16.21
CA GLN A 67 -1.81 2.34 17.56
C GLN A 67 -0.52 2.92 18.15
N GLU A 68 0.54 3.01 17.37
CA GLU A 68 1.82 3.59 17.81
C GLU A 68 1.68 5.07 18.16
N ILE A 69 0.96 5.85 17.36
CA ILE A 69 0.65 7.26 17.65
C ILE A 69 -0.15 7.39 18.96
N ALA A 70 -1.13 6.50 19.19
CA ALA A 70 -1.93 6.53 20.40
C ALA A 70 -1.06 6.24 21.64
N GLN A 71 -0.19 5.22 21.57
CA GLN A 71 0.75 4.88 22.65
C GLN A 71 1.71 6.04 22.94
N LEU A 72 2.35 6.59 21.91
CA LEU A 72 3.26 7.73 22.07
C LEU A 72 2.56 8.97 22.60
N SER A 73 1.30 9.22 22.20
CA SER A 73 0.52 10.34 22.72
C SER A 73 0.25 10.20 24.21
N ASP A 74 -0.10 9.01 24.67
CA ASP A 74 -0.41 8.77 26.08
C ASP A 74 0.86 8.77 26.95
N GLU A 75 1.98 8.25 26.44
CA GLU A 75 3.29 8.39 27.09
C GLU A 75 3.70 9.87 27.20
N ASN A 76 3.52 10.65 26.14
CA ASN A 76 3.86 12.07 26.15
C ASN A 76 2.97 12.84 27.14
N LYS A 77 1.67 12.54 27.21
CA LYS A 77 0.78 13.14 28.24
C LYS A 77 1.23 12.78 29.65
N LYS A 78 1.63 11.53 29.89
CA LYS A 78 2.11 11.07 31.19
C LYS A 78 3.39 11.79 31.59
N LEU A 79 4.39 11.81 30.70
CA LEU A 79 5.65 12.52 30.90
C LEU A 79 5.44 14.02 31.08
N SER A 80 4.53 14.63 30.32
CA SER A 80 4.18 16.04 30.46
C SER A 80 3.55 16.33 31.83
N GLY A 81 2.66 15.46 32.31
CA GLY A 81 2.09 15.54 33.65
C GLY A 81 3.13 15.36 34.76
N GLU A 82 4.07 14.42 34.61
CA GLU A 82 5.18 14.22 35.53
C GLU A 82 6.12 15.43 35.54
N ILE A 83 6.46 15.97 34.37
CA ILE A 83 7.22 17.21 34.25
C ILE A 83 6.47 18.36 34.93
N GLN A 84 5.16 18.48 34.75
CA GLN A 84 4.39 19.56 35.38
C GLN A 84 4.37 19.41 36.91
N ALA A 85 4.21 18.19 37.41
CA ALA A 85 4.28 17.89 38.85
C ALA A 85 5.68 18.20 39.42
N LEU A 86 6.76 17.82 38.72
CA LEU A 86 8.14 18.11 39.11
C LEU A 86 8.50 19.61 38.98
N LYS A 87 7.90 20.31 38.01
CA LYS A 87 8.07 21.75 37.80
C LYS A 87 7.25 22.63 38.76
N THR A 88 6.43 22.03 39.61
CA THR A 88 5.59 22.77 40.57
C THR A 88 6.42 23.46 41.66
N ASP A 89 7.74 23.25 41.71
CA ASP A 89 8.68 24.09 42.45
C ASP A 89 9.52 24.99 41.49
N PRO A 90 9.00 26.17 41.07
CA PRO A 90 9.71 27.10 40.21
C PRO A 90 11.06 27.55 40.77
N GLN A 91 11.24 27.49 42.09
CA GLN A 91 12.51 27.88 42.73
C GLN A 91 13.60 26.84 42.48
N LEU A 92 13.25 25.55 42.40
CA LEU A 92 14.21 24.49 42.10
C LEU A 92 14.71 24.59 40.65
N ILE A 93 13.81 24.87 39.70
CA ILE A 93 14.17 25.08 38.29
C ILE A 93 15.08 26.31 38.15
N GLU A 94 14.75 27.40 38.83
CA GLU A 94 15.55 28.62 38.80
C GLU A 94 16.94 28.41 39.40
N ARG A 95 17.05 27.62 40.49
CA ARG A 95 18.35 27.22 41.05
C ARG A 95 19.17 26.40 40.07
N ILE A 96 18.61 25.33 39.50
CA ILE A 96 19.33 24.49 38.52
C ILE A 96 19.77 25.31 37.30
N ALA A 97 18.92 26.21 36.81
CA ALA A 97 19.26 27.08 35.69
C ALA A 97 20.39 28.07 36.00
N ARG A 98 20.42 28.62 37.23
CA ARG A 98 21.49 29.53 37.69
C ARG A 98 22.79 28.77 38.00
N ASP A 99 22.69 27.61 38.65
CA ASP A 99 23.84 26.88 39.20
C ASP A 99 24.51 25.98 38.16
N GLU A 100 23.74 25.23 37.37
CA GLU A 100 24.30 24.26 36.40
C GLU A 100 24.49 24.86 35.02
N MET A 101 23.55 25.71 34.59
CA MET A 101 23.55 26.28 33.23
C MET A 101 24.09 27.71 33.18
N GLY A 102 24.32 28.35 34.34
CA GLY A 102 24.79 29.74 34.41
C GLY A 102 23.83 30.75 33.77
N LEU A 103 22.55 30.39 33.64
CA LEU A 103 21.53 31.22 32.99
C LEU A 103 20.99 32.26 33.97
N ALA A 104 20.74 33.46 33.47
CA ALA A 104 20.14 34.57 34.22
C ALA A 104 18.84 35.01 33.53
N ARG A 105 17.91 35.63 34.28
CA ARG A 105 16.67 36.14 33.68
C ARG A 105 16.97 37.28 32.69
N GLN A 106 16.07 37.51 31.74
CA GLN A 106 16.20 38.61 30.78
C GLN A 106 16.26 39.94 31.55
N GLY A 107 17.42 40.62 31.52
CA GLY A 107 17.69 41.85 32.28
C GLY A 107 18.66 41.72 33.47
N GLU A 108 19.13 40.52 33.82
CA GLU A 108 20.13 40.29 34.88
C GLU A 108 21.57 40.23 34.30
N LEU A 109 22.56 40.73 35.06
CA LEU A 109 23.98 40.77 34.66
C LEU A 109 24.78 39.67 35.37
N ILE A 110 25.49 38.82 34.59
CA ILE A 110 26.35 37.75 35.12
C ILE A 110 27.74 38.32 35.43
N PHE A 111 28.12 38.37 36.71
CA PHE A 111 29.45 38.79 37.14
C PHE A 111 30.39 37.58 37.27
N LYS A 112 31.38 37.47 36.36
CA LYS A 112 32.48 36.50 36.49
C LYS A 112 33.64 37.16 37.23
N LEU A 113 33.87 36.76 38.47
CA LEU A 113 34.99 37.26 39.26
C LEU A 113 36.31 36.74 38.66
N PRO A 114 37.29 37.61 38.35
CA PRO A 114 38.58 37.17 37.87
C PRO A 114 39.28 36.37 38.98
N GLN A 115 39.77 35.17 38.62
CA GLN A 115 40.58 34.36 39.53
C GLN A 115 41.81 35.19 39.92
N LYS A 116 41.92 35.52 41.21
CA LYS A 116 43.08 36.21 41.77
C LYS A 116 44.28 35.31 41.51
N LYS A 117 45.13 35.68 40.53
CA LYS A 117 46.43 35.04 40.33
C LYS A 117 47.14 35.11 41.68
N SER A 118 47.24 33.97 42.37
CA SER A 118 48.16 33.81 43.48
C SER A 118 49.55 33.95 42.87
N THR A 119 50.09 35.16 42.99
CA THR A 119 51.50 35.44 42.74
C THR A 119 52.27 34.60 43.74
N ASP A 120 52.71 33.43 43.27
CA ASP A 120 53.76 32.62 43.87
C ASP A 120 55.01 33.50 43.98
N LYS A 121 55.57 33.59 45.18
CA LYS A 121 56.72 34.43 45.49
C LYS A 121 57.71 33.64 46.31
#